data_AF-A0A975AFV0-F1
#
_entry.id   AF-A0A975AFV0-F1
#
_cell.length_a   1.000
_cell.length_b   1.000
_cell.length_c   1.000
_cell.angle_alpha   90.00
_cell.angle_beta   90.00
_cell.angle_gamma   90.00
#
_symmetry.space_group_name_H-M   'P 1'
#
loop_
_entity.id
_entity.type
_entity.pdbx_description
1 polymer ?
#
loop_
_entity_poly.entity_id
_entity_poly.type
_entity_poly.pdbx_seq_one_letter_code
_entity_poly.pdbx_strand_id
1 'polypeptide(L)'
;MKIYGYEKNNEDMIELNEISIMSNINELKNLVSFLQNVVESHSNVVGETEMCHSHLRDWDENWDISQPDIIIATKFDNESE
;
A
#
# COMPACT_ATOMS: atom_id res chain seq x y z
N MET A 1 4.88 11.74 -4.12
CA MET A 1 4.18 10.74 -3.27
C MET A 1 3.25 11.50 -2.34
N LYS A 2 2.04 10.99 -2.12
CA LYS A 2 1.12 11.49 -1.10
C LYS A 2 0.87 10.36 -0.13
N ILE A 3 0.73 10.67 1.16
CA ILE A 3 0.42 9.69 2.19
C ILE A 3 -0.92 10.05 2.81
N TYR A 4 -1.74 9.03 3.04
CA TYR A 4 -3.08 9.15 3.55
C TYR A 4 -3.27 8.20 4.72
N GLY A 5 -4.12 8.58 5.67
CA GLY A 5 -4.58 7.74 6.76
C GLY A 5 -6.09 7.64 6.77
N TYR A 6 -6.59 6.63 7.47
CA TYR A 6 -8.01 6.46 7.79
C TYR A 6 -8.13 6.42 9.31
N GLU A 7 -9.12 7.13 9.85
CA GLU A 7 -9.44 7.00 11.26
C GLU A 7 -10.12 5.64 11.52
N LYS A 8 -9.83 5.00 12.66
CA LYS A 8 -10.36 3.67 12.96
C LYS A 8 -11.88 3.70 12.99
N ASN A 9 -12.53 2.85 12.18
CA ASN A 9 -13.98 2.80 11.97
C ASN A 9 -14.58 4.04 11.28
N ASN A 10 -13.75 4.80 10.58
CA ASN A 10 -14.18 5.92 9.75
C ASN A 10 -13.60 5.71 8.33
N GLU A 11 -14.43 5.95 7.30
CA GLU A 11 -14.01 5.86 5.90
C GLU A 11 -13.37 7.17 5.40
N ASP A 12 -13.40 8.22 6.21
CA ASP A 12 -12.81 9.51 5.89
C ASP A 12 -11.28 9.41 5.76
N MET A 13 -10.80 9.75 4.56
CA MET A 13 -9.39 9.79 4.24
C MET A 13 -8.79 11.15 4.62
N ILE A 14 -7.72 11.14 5.42
CA ILE A 14 -6.96 12.33 5.80
C ILE A 14 -5.58 12.33 5.13
N GLU A 15 -5.16 13.47 4.58
CA GLU A 15 -3.80 13.65 4.05
C GLU A 15 -2.82 13.87 5.20
N LEU A 16 -1.72 13.11 5.20
CA LEU A 16 -0.71 13.13 6.25
C LEU A 16 0.58 13.80 5.76
N ASN A 17 1.38 14.34 6.68
CA ASN A 17 2.74 14.80 6.39
C ASN A 17 3.82 13.80 6.84
N GLU A 18 3.47 12.88 7.75
CA GLU A 18 4.37 11.86 8.29
C GLU A 18 3.59 10.58 8.63
N ILE A 19 4.23 9.41 8.51
CA ILE A 19 3.76 8.14 9.06
C ILE A 19 4.82 7.58 10.01
N SER A 20 4.38 7.01 11.14
CA SER A 20 5.24 6.25 12.05
C SER A 20 4.81 4.78 12.04
N ILE A 21 5.74 3.87 11.76
CA ILE A 21 5.52 2.42 11.79
C ILE A 21 6.25 1.84 12.99
N MET A 22 5.49 1.40 13.99
CA MET A 22 6.02 0.69 15.16
C MET A 22 5.85 -0.80 14.93
N SER A 23 6.97 -1.54 14.85
CA SER A 23 6.96 -2.92 14.41
C SER A 23 8.18 -3.69 14.92
N ASN A 24 8.08 -5.02 14.96
CA ASN A 24 9.22 -5.90 15.20
C ASN A 24 9.97 -6.24 13.89
N ILE A 25 11.13 -6.90 14.01
CA ILE A 25 12.00 -7.16 12.85
C ILE A 25 11.37 -8.10 11.80
N ASN A 26 10.49 -9.02 12.19
CA ASN A 26 9.87 -9.97 11.27
C ASN A 26 8.73 -9.30 10.50
N GLU A 27 7.89 -8.54 11.19
CA GLU A 27 6.86 -7.70 10.57
C GLU A 27 7.46 -6.69 9.59
N LEU A 28 8.60 -6.05 9.96
CA LEU A 28 9.30 -5.15 9.04
C LEU A 28 9.84 -5.88 7.80
N LYS A 29 10.34 -7.11 7.93
CA LYS A 29 10.75 -7.93 6.77
C LYS A 29 9.56 -8.30 5.88
N ASN A 30 8.41 -8.60 6.47
CA ASN A 30 7.19 -8.87 5.72
C ASN A 30 6.74 -7.62 4.94
N LEU A 31 6.77 -6.45 5.58
CA LEU A 31 6.49 -5.18 4.92
C LEU A 31 7.45 -4.92 3.74
N VAL A 32 8.76 -5.13 3.93
CA VAL A 32 9.73 -4.99 2.83
C VAL A 32 9.43 -5.96 1.68
N SER A 33 9.11 -7.22 1.98
CA SER A 33 8.77 -8.23 0.98
C SER A 33 7.51 -7.86 0.21
N PHE A 34 6.48 -7.37 0.90
CA PHE A 34 5.28 -6.81 0.29
C PHE A 34 5.62 -5.65 -0.65
N LEU A 35 6.40 -4.67 -0.21
CA LEU A 35 6.79 -3.53 -1.05
C LEU A 35 7.56 -3.95 -2.30
N GLN A 36 8.41 -4.97 -2.21
CA GLN A 36 9.12 -5.53 -3.37
C GLN A 36 8.14 -6.15 -4.37
N ASN A 37 7.18 -6.95 -3.91
CA ASN A 37 6.14 -7.53 -4.76
C ASN A 37 5.27 -6.45 -5.41
N VAL A 38 4.91 -5.40 -4.68
CA VAL A 38 4.14 -4.28 -5.21
C VAL A 38 4.89 -3.57 -6.34
N VAL A 39 6.19 -3.35 -6.18
CA VAL A 39 7.01 -2.76 -7.25
C VAL A 39 6.97 -3.63 -8.51
N GLU A 40 7.13 -4.95 -8.37
CA GLU A 40 7.07 -5.88 -9.50
C GLU A 40 5.67 -5.89 -10.14
N SER A 41 4.61 -6.09 -9.35
CA SER A 41 3.24 -6.22 -9.85
C SER A 41 2.73 -4.94 -10.50
N HIS A 42 2.98 -3.78 -9.89
CA HIS A 42 2.54 -2.51 -10.45
C HIS A 42 3.32 -2.16 -11.72
N SER A 43 4.61 -2.52 -11.81
CA SER A 43 5.40 -2.28 -13.03
C SER A 43 4.89 -3.09 -14.24
N ASN A 44 4.31 -4.27 -13.99
CA ASN A 44 3.78 -5.15 -15.04
C ASN A 44 2.48 -4.64 -15.69
N VAL A 45 1.78 -3.68 -15.06
CA VAL A 45 0.51 -3.13 -15.57
C VAL A 45 0.64 -1.69 -16.05
N VAL A 46 1.87 -1.18 -16.17
CA VAL A 46 2.15 0.15 -16.75
C VAL A 46 1.64 0.19 -18.19
N GLY A 47 0.84 1.20 -18.53
CA GLY A 47 0.23 1.35 -19.86
C GLY A 47 -1.06 0.53 -20.06
N GLU A 48 -1.43 -0.33 -19.11
CA GLU A 48 -2.69 -1.09 -19.14
C GLU A 48 -3.80 -0.44 -18.29
N THR A 49 -3.41 0.30 -17.25
CA THR A 49 -4.32 1.00 -16.32
C THR A 49 -3.75 2.35 -15.92
N GLU A 50 -4.62 3.29 -15.55
CA GLU A 50 -4.22 4.61 -15.02
C GLU A 50 -3.76 4.52 -13.55
N MET A 51 -4.16 3.47 -12.84
CA MET A 51 -3.84 3.27 -11.44
C MET A 51 -3.85 1.79 -11.06
N CYS A 52 -2.95 1.39 -10.19
CA CYS A 52 -2.92 0.07 -9.55
C CYS A 52 -2.77 0.25 -8.04
N HIS A 53 -3.39 -0.61 -7.24
CA HIS A 53 -3.23 -0.63 -5.80
C HIS A 53 -3.14 -2.06 -5.28
N SER A 54 -2.39 -2.21 -4.20
CA SER A 54 -2.20 -3.49 -3.49
C SER A 54 -2.34 -3.25 -2.00
N HIS A 55 -2.98 -4.18 -1.30
CA HIS A 55 -3.14 -4.16 0.16
C HIS A 55 -2.19 -5.13 0.82
N LEU A 56 -1.55 -4.76 1.93
CA LEU A 56 -0.70 -5.69 2.70
C LEU A 56 -1.49 -6.89 3.20
N ARG A 57 -2.75 -6.70 3.62
CA ARG A 57 -3.61 -7.80 4.12
C ARG A 57 -3.81 -8.94 3.13
N ASP A 58 -3.71 -8.68 1.82
CA ASP A 58 -3.91 -9.72 0.81
C ASP A 58 -2.70 -10.68 0.75
N TRP A 59 -1.57 -10.32 1.37
CA TRP A 59 -0.33 -11.11 1.42
C TRP A 59 -0.12 -11.83 2.76
N ASP A 60 -0.91 -11.51 3.78
CA ASP A 60 -0.83 -12.14 5.09
C ASP A 60 -2.05 -13.04 5.31
N GLU A 61 -1.88 -14.35 5.11
CA GLU A 61 -2.93 -15.36 5.31
C GLU A 61 -3.49 -15.37 6.74
N ASN A 62 -2.74 -14.83 7.70
CA ASN A 62 -3.15 -14.74 9.11
C ASN A 62 -3.63 -13.33 9.49
N TRP A 63 -3.81 -12.44 8.52
CA TRP A 63 -4.28 -11.09 8.79
C TRP A 63 -5.68 -11.11 9.41
N ASP A 64 -5.89 -10.22 10.39
CA ASP A 64 -7.19 -10.01 11.01
C ASP A 64 -7.58 -8.53 11.10
N ILE A 65 -8.87 -8.27 11.28
CA ILE A 65 -9.48 -6.92 11.28
C ILE A 65 -8.89 -5.96 12.34
N SER A 66 -8.19 -6.48 13.35
CA SER A 66 -7.54 -5.67 14.38
C SER A 66 -6.15 -5.15 13.98
N GLN A 67 -5.54 -5.75 12.96
CA GLN A 67 -4.24 -5.36 12.43
C GLN A 67 -4.38 -4.18 11.45
N PRO A 68 -3.37 -3.29 11.39
CA PRO A 68 -3.36 -2.24 10.38
C PRO A 68 -3.19 -2.84 8.98
N ASP A 69 -3.81 -2.21 7.99
CA ASP A 69 -3.55 -2.48 6.59
C ASP A 69 -2.67 -1.36 6.01
N ILE A 70 -1.82 -1.71 5.04
CA ILE A 70 -0.99 -0.76 4.31
C ILE A 70 -1.35 -0.89 2.84
N ILE A 71 -1.88 0.19 2.29
CA ILE A 71 -2.30 0.27 0.89
C ILE A 71 -1.25 1.06 0.13
N ILE A 72 -0.68 0.45 -0.89
CA ILE A 72 0.21 1.15 -1.83
C ILE A 72 -0.54 1.31 -3.12
N ALA A 73 -0.63 2.55 -3.60
CA ALA A 73 -1.24 2.87 -4.87
C ALA A 73 -0.26 3.63 -5.77
N THR A 74 -0.12 3.15 -7.00
CA THR A 74 0.68 3.79 -8.04
C THR A 74 -0.27 4.34 -9.08
N LYS A 75 -0.15 5.65 -9.35
CA LYS A 75 -0.76 6.27 -10.53
C LYS A 75 0.26 6.21 -11.65
N PHE A 76 -0.17 5.77 -12.82
CA PHE A 76 0.64 5.80 -14.02
C PHE A 76 0.25 7.05 -14.79
N ASP A 77 1.23 7.88 -15.11
CA ASP A 77 0.98 8.95 -16.05
C ASP A 77 0.73 8.26 -17.40
N ASN A 78 -0.49 8.36 -17.92
CA ASN A 78 -0.71 8.04 -19.32
C ASN A 78 0.13 9.06 -20.10
N GLU A 79 1.30 8.66 -20.57
CA GLU A 79 1.94 9.36 -21.68
C GLU A 79 0.96 9.22 -22.85
N SER A 80 0.12 10.24 -23.02
CA SER A 80 -0.68 10.41 -24.22
C SER A 80 0.29 10.64 -25.38
N GLU A 81 0.71 9.55 -26.03
CA GLU A 81 1.29 9.57 -27.38
C GLU A 81 0.19 9.67 -28.45
#